data_AF-A0A7Y6PZG5-F1
#
_entry.id   AF-A0A7Y6PZG5-F1
#
_cell.length_a   1.000
_cell.length_b   1.000
_cell.length_c   1.000
_cell.angle_alpha   90.00
_cell.angle_beta   90.00
_cell.angle_gamma   90.00
#
_symmetry.space_group_name_H-M   'P 1'
#
loop_
_entity.id
_entity.type
_entity.pdbx_description
1 polymer ?
#
loop_
_entity_poly.entity_id
_entity_poly.type
_entity_poly.pdbx_seq_one_letter_code
_entity_poly.pdbx_strand_id
1 'polypeptide(L)' 'MSLDRLRTLEDVLAWCRLHRSDVVDVIVQDEYTHDVLVRTPDGFLVFDTT' A
#
# COMPACT_ATOMS: atom_id res chain seq x y z
N MET A 1 11.59 8.44 1.33
CA MET A 1 10.42 8.34 2.23
C MET A 1 10.75 7.30 3.29
N SER A 2 10.58 7.59 4.59
CA SER A 2 10.62 6.54 5.61
C SER A 2 9.36 5.69 5.48
N LEU A 3 9.47 4.37 5.62
CA LEU A 3 8.34 3.43 5.53
C LEU A 3 7.25 3.74 6.58
N ASP A 4 7.61 4.37 7.70
CA ASP A 4 6.68 4.75 8.79
C ASP A 4 5.58 5.75 8.39
N ARG A 5 5.65 6.33 7.17
CA ARG A 5 4.67 7.31 6.66
C ARG A 5 3.62 6.73 5.72
N LEU A 6 3.64 5.43 5.42
CA LEU A 6 2.68 4.81 4.51
C LEU A 6 1.47 4.26 5.27
N ARG A 7 0.74 5.14 5.97
CA ARG A 7 -0.40 4.75 6.82
C ARG A 7 -1.76 4.96 6.18
N THR A 8 -1.82 5.67 5.06
CA THR A 8 -3.08 5.89 4.33
C THR A 8 -3.00 5.28 2.94
N LEU A 9 -4.15 4.99 2.33
CA LEU A 9 -4.21 4.54 0.94
C LEU A 9 -3.58 5.59 -0.01
N GLU A 10 -3.74 6.88 0.26
CA GLU A 10 -3.14 7.96 -0.53
C GLU A 10 -1.61 7.87 -0.52
N ASP A 11 -1.00 7.64 0.65
CA ASP A 11 0.44 7.50 0.78
C ASP A 11 0.96 6.29 0.00
N VAL A 12 0.25 5.15 0.07
CA VAL A 12 0.60 3.93 -0.67
C VAL A 12 0.50 4.15 -2.17
N LEU A 13 -0.53 4.84 -2.64
CA LEU A 13 -0.70 5.18 -4.07
C LEU A 13 0.42 6.12 -4.57
N ALA A 14 0.78 7.13 -3.78
CA ALA A 14 1.89 8.02 -4.10
C ALA A 14 3.23 7.26 -4.16
N TRP A 15 3.46 6.33 -3.24
CA TRP A 15 4.62 5.45 -3.24
C TRP A 15 4.66 4.54 -4.48
N CYS A 16 3.54 3.91 -4.83
CA CYS A 16 3.42 3.04 -6.00
C CYS A 16 3.79 3.78 -7.29
N ARG A 17 3.27 5.01 -7.45
CA ARG A 17 3.56 5.87 -8.61
C ARG A 17 5.06 6.19 -8.73
N LEU A 18 5.74 6.44 -7.62
CA LEU A 18 7.17 6.73 -7.61
C LEU A 18 8.02 5.50 -7.95
N HIS A 19 7.60 4.31 -7.49
CA HIS A 19 8.37 3.06 -7.61
C HIS A 19 7.91 2.17 -8.77
N ARG A 20 7.01 2.65 -9.64
CA ARG A 20 6.41 1.87 -10.75
C ARG A 20 5.88 0.51 -10.26
N SER A 21 5.20 0.54 -9.12
CA SER A 21 4.55 -0.62 -8.51
C SER A 21 3.04 -0.49 -8.65
N ASP A 22 2.34 -1.62 -8.60
CA ASP A 22 0.90 -1.66 -8.85
C ASP A 22 0.15 -2.12 -7.60
N VAL A 23 -0.87 -1.37 -7.18
CA VAL A 23 -1.85 -1.87 -6.21
C VAL A 23 -2.65 -2.98 -6.89
N VAL A 24 -2.62 -4.16 -6.27
CA VAL A 24 -3.29 -5.35 -6.81
C VAL A 24 -4.64 -5.56 -6.15
N ASP A 25 -4.71 -5.30 -4.85
CA ASP A 25 -5.92 -5.50 -4.07
C ASP A 25 -5.93 -4.60 -2.82
N VAL A 26 -7.13 -4.34 -2.31
CA VAL A 26 -7.36 -3.65 -1.04
C VAL A 26 -8.29 -4.54 -0.22
N ILE A 27 -7.74 -5.14 0.83
CA ILE A 27 -8.46 -6.05 1.71
C ILE A 27 -8.98 -5.23 2.89
N VAL A 28 -10.29 -4.96 2.87
CA VAL A 28 -10.99 -4.29 3.97
C VAL A 28 -11.07 -5.27 5.15
N GLN A 29 -10.51 -4.90 6.31
CA GLN A 29 -10.59 -5.71 7.53
C GLN A 29 -11.76 -5.26 8.43
N ASP A 30 -11.92 -3.94 8.62
CA ASP A 30 -13.05 -3.32 9.32
C ASP A 30 -13.45 -1.99 8.67
N GLU A 31 -14.27 -1.16 9.35
CA GLU A 31 -14.77 0.11 8.81
C GLU A 31 -13.65 1.13 8.52
N TYR A 32 -12.47 0.98 9.14
CA TYR A 32 -11.37 1.94 9.07
C TYR A 32 -10.03 1.32 8.66
N THR A 33 -9.84 0.00 8.79
CA THR A 33 -8.55 -0.66 8.58
C THR A 33 -8.53 -1.48 7.30
N HIS A 34 -7.48 -1.28 6.51
CA HIS A 34 -7.33 -1.88 5.19
C HIS A 34 -5.89 -2.35 4.96
N ASP A 35 -5.71 -3.60 4.53
CA ASP A 35 -4.44 -4.06 3.99
C ASP A 35 -4.38 -3.74 2.49
N VAL A 36 -3.36 -3.02 2.06
CA VAL A 36 -3.12 -2.72 0.64
C VAL A 36 -2.02 -3.62 0.11
N LEU A 37 -2.39 -4.48 -0.84
CA LEU A 37 -1.45 -5.39 -1.50
C LEU A 37 -0.86 -4.71 -2.73
N VAL A 38 0.47 -4.63 -2.77
CA VAL A 38 1.22 -4.02 -3.87
C VAL A 38 2.15 -5.03 -4.52
N ARG A 39 2.15 -5.06 -5.86
CA ARG A 39 3.10 -5.81 -6.66
C ARG A 39 4.29 -4.96 -7.03
N THR A 40 5.47 -5.52 -6.80
CA THR A 40 6.77 -4.96 -7.16
C THR A 40 7.50 -5.94 -8.09
N PRO A 41 8.60 -5.55 -8.73
CA PRO A 41 9.43 -6.47 -9.52
C PRO A 41 9.96 -7.66 -8.72
N ASP A 42 10.19 -7.48 -7.42
CA ASP A 42 10.82 -8.47 -6.53
C ASP A 42 9.80 -9.32 -5.74
N GLY A 43 8.51 -9.04 -5.89
CA GLY A 43 7.44 -9.76 -5.19
C GLY A 43 6.29 -8.88 -4.75
N PHE A 44 5.67 -9.23 -3.63
CA PHE A 44 4.52 -8.53 -3.08
C PHE A 44 4.84 -7.85 -1.75
N LEU A 45 4.28 -6.66 -1.55
CA LEU A 45 4.32 -5.91 -0.30
C LEU A 45 2.89 -5.74 0.23
N VAL A 46 2.74 -5.74 1.54
CA VAL A 46 1.47 -5.44 2.21
C VAL A 46 1.67 -4.23 3.10
N PHE A 47 0.78 -3.25 2.97
CA PHE A 47 0.76 -2.05 3.79
C PHE A 47 -0.50 -2.05 4.64
N ASP A 48 -0.32 -1.95 5.96
CA ASP A 48 -1.42 -1.70 6.88
C ASP A 48 -1.80 -0.22 6.82
N THR A 49 -3.04 0.05 6.46
CA THR A 49 -3.55 1.42 6.29
C THR A 49 -4.82 1.66 7.07
N THR A 50 -5.00 2.90 7.53
CA THR A 50 -6.17 3.40 8.27
C THR A 50 -6.84 4.54 7.52
#